data_AF-A0A7Z0MPN0-F1
#
_entry.id   AF-A0A7Z0MPN0-F1
#
_cell.length_a   1.000
_cell.length_b   1.000
_cell.length_c   1.000
_cell.angle_alpha   90.00
_cell.angle_beta   90.00
_cell.angle_gamma   90.00
#
_symmetry.space_group_name_H-M   'P 1'
#
loop_
_entity.id
_entity.type
_entity.pdbx_description
1 polymer ?
#
loop_
_entity_poly.entity_id
_entity_poly.type
_entity_poly.pdbx_seq_one_letter_code
_entity_poly.pdbx_strand_id
1 'polypeptide(L)'
;MAANVQALEQQRADALQLTYGVLLDDAPDIAKATVTGYLGAYPSRQTLMTAMQKLRSSDADTRRQALQALQAFPLEHTIAQIYAMLNDPVKIVRIEAARILAAVPRGSLEAAQKELIDKVTEEYQQSLLFAADRPEAQLSLAQLYRDLGQPNKAEAAFAGLGFAVPVYPVLLIMLISCSNSKKNKRF
;
A
#
# COMPACT_ATOMS: atom_id res chain seq x y z
N MET A 1 21.20 -15.76 23.66
CA MET A 1 20.01 -15.54 22.81
C MET A 1 18.98 -14.63 23.49
N ALA A 2 18.60 -14.85 24.76
CA ALA A 2 17.65 -13.99 25.48
C ALA A 2 18.05 -12.49 25.55
N ALA A 3 19.33 -12.19 25.82
CA ALA A 3 19.80 -10.80 25.86
C ALA A 3 19.66 -10.05 24.52
N ASN A 4 19.83 -10.74 23.38
CA ASN A 4 19.68 -10.13 22.06
C ASN A 4 18.21 -9.86 21.72
N VAL A 5 17.30 -10.77 22.13
CA VAL A 5 15.85 -10.56 21.95
C VAL A 5 15.39 -9.36 22.80
N GLN A 6 15.84 -9.27 24.05
CA GLN A 6 15.53 -8.14 24.92
C GLN A 6 16.05 -6.81 24.38
N ALA A 7 17.26 -6.79 23.82
CA ALA A 7 17.82 -5.59 23.18
C ALA A 7 16.98 -5.14 21.97
N LEU A 8 16.50 -6.09 21.15
CA LEU A 8 15.61 -5.78 20.03
C LEU A 8 14.25 -5.25 20.49
N GLU A 9 13.67 -5.81 21.55
CA GLU A 9 12.42 -5.32 22.13
C GLU A 9 12.56 -3.89 22.66
N GLN A 10 13.66 -3.60 23.36
CA GLN A 10 13.96 -2.26 23.86
C GLN A 10 14.10 -1.25 22.71
N GLN A 11 14.87 -1.59 21.68
CA GLN A 11 15.04 -0.73 20.51
C GLN A 11 13.70 -0.42 19.82
N ARG A 12 12.78 -1.41 19.77
CA ARG A 12 11.43 -1.20 19.22
C ARG A 12 10.60 -0.28 20.09
N ALA A 13 10.67 -0.42 21.41
CA ALA A 13 9.97 0.46 22.35
C ALA A 13 10.47 1.91 22.25
N ASP A 14 11.78 2.11 22.22
CA ASP A 14 12.40 3.43 22.10
C ASP A 14 12.01 4.11 20.77
N ALA A 15 12.05 3.36 19.66
CA ALA A 15 11.65 3.88 18.35
C ALA A 15 10.16 4.27 18.31
N LEU A 16 9.29 3.48 18.94
CA LEU A 16 7.88 3.80 19.05
C LEU A 16 7.64 5.04 19.92
N GLN A 17 8.38 5.19 21.01
CA GLN A 17 8.33 6.39 21.85
C GLN A 17 8.71 7.65 21.06
N LEU A 18 9.80 7.60 20.28
CA LEU A 18 10.21 8.70 19.41
C LEU A 18 9.17 9.01 18.33
N THR A 19 8.57 7.98 17.75
CA THR A 19 7.47 8.11 16.76
C THR A 19 6.30 8.90 17.36
N TYR A 20 5.89 8.57 18.60
CA TYR A 20 4.83 9.29 19.29
C TYR A 20 5.25 10.69 19.73
N GLY A 21 6.51 10.91 20.10
CA GLY A 21 7.03 12.25 20.39
C GLY A 21 6.80 13.20 19.21
N VAL A 22 7.24 12.80 18.00
CA VAL A 22 7.03 13.60 16.77
C VAL A 22 5.55 13.84 16.47
N LEU A 23 4.67 12.87 16.74
CA LEU A 23 3.23 13.01 16.51
C LEU A 23 2.54 13.98 17.46
N LEU A 24 3.05 14.13 18.69
CA LEU A 24 2.45 14.93 19.75
C LEU A 24 3.06 16.34 19.83
N ASP A 25 4.29 16.52 19.35
CA ASP A 25 4.98 17.81 19.33
C ASP A 25 4.52 18.71 18.18
N ASP A 26 5.03 19.94 18.16
CA ASP A 26 4.83 20.91 17.07
C ASP A 26 5.74 20.64 15.86
N ALA A 27 5.93 19.35 15.54
CA ALA A 27 6.70 18.95 14.37
C ALA A 27 5.98 19.36 13.06
N PRO A 28 6.72 19.63 11.98
CA PRO A 28 6.14 19.91 10.66
C PRO A 28 5.26 18.76 10.16
N ASP A 29 4.23 19.09 9.37
CA ASP A 29 3.25 18.11 8.87
C ASP A 29 3.91 16.97 8.08
N ILE A 30 4.95 17.27 7.29
CA ILE A 30 5.70 16.23 6.57
C ILE A 30 6.34 15.22 7.52
N ALA A 31 6.89 15.66 8.65
CA ALA A 31 7.47 14.77 9.65
C ALA A 31 6.39 13.92 10.31
N LYS A 32 5.24 14.53 10.66
CA LYS A 32 4.06 13.85 11.22
C LYS A 32 3.49 12.79 10.26
N ALA A 33 3.41 13.10 8.97
CA ALA A 33 3.00 12.16 7.94
C ALA A 33 3.97 10.98 7.86
N THR A 34 5.29 11.24 7.80
CA THR A 34 6.31 10.20 7.76
C THR A 34 6.22 9.24 8.96
N VAL A 35 6.16 9.77 10.19
CA VAL A 35 6.05 8.92 11.39
C VAL A 35 4.71 8.21 11.50
N THR A 36 3.64 8.74 10.89
CA THR A 36 2.36 8.03 10.77
C THR A 36 2.51 6.75 9.95
N GLY A 37 3.27 6.78 8.85
CA GLY A 37 3.56 5.57 8.05
C GLY A 37 4.34 4.52 8.84
N TYR A 38 5.27 4.96 9.69
CA TYR A 38 6.08 4.07 10.54
C TYR A 38 5.29 3.31 11.61
N LEU A 39 4.05 3.71 11.92
CA LEU A 39 3.20 2.98 12.87
C LEU A 39 3.02 1.50 12.47
N GLY A 40 3.01 1.20 11.16
CA GLY A 40 2.92 -0.17 10.65
C GLY A 40 4.15 -1.04 10.93
N ALA A 41 5.32 -0.44 11.20
CA ALA A 41 6.53 -1.19 11.57
C ALA A 41 6.46 -1.73 13.01
N TYR A 42 5.53 -1.22 13.83
CA TYR A 42 5.32 -1.63 15.22
C TYR A 42 3.86 -2.00 15.48
N PRO A 43 3.34 -3.11 14.89
CA PRO A 43 1.93 -3.46 15.03
C PRO A 43 1.55 -3.74 16.49
N SER A 44 0.60 -2.97 16.98
CA SER A 44 -0.03 -3.12 18.29
C SER A 44 -1.45 -2.54 18.22
N ARG A 45 -2.27 -2.80 19.24
CA ARG A 45 -3.60 -2.17 19.33
C ARG A 45 -3.49 -0.64 19.34
N GLN A 46 -2.47 -0.08 19.99
CA GLN A 46 -2.27 1.36 20.05
C GLN A 46 -1.94 1.93 18.68
N THR A 47 -0.99 1.34 17.93
CA THR A 47 -0.61 1.84 16.60
C THR A 47 -1.73 1.68 15.57
N LEU A 48 -2.54 0.62 15.66
CA LEU A 48 -3.76 0.47 14.86
C LEU A 48 -4.74 1.62 15.08
N MET A 49 -5.07 1.90 16.35
CA MET A 49 -6.02 2.97 16.71
C MET A 49 -5.49 4.35 16.29
N THR A 50 -4.18 4.60 16.48
CA THR A 50 -3.54 5.83 16.02
C THR A 50 -3.61 5.96 14.50
N ALA A 51 -3.29 4.92 13.74
CA ALA A 51 -3.39 4.95 12.28
C ALA A 51 -4.83 5.22 11.81
N MET A 52 -5.83 4.56 12.41
CA MET A 52 -7.25 4.82 12.13
C MET A 52 -7.66 6.26 12.45
N GLN A 53 -7.16 6.84 13.54
CA GLN A 53 -7.41 8.25 13.87
C GLN A 53 -6.81 9.18 12.81
N LYS A 54 -5.60 8.88 12.32
CA LYS A 54 -4.87 9.70 11.35
C LYS A 54 -5.51 9.72 9.95
N LEU A 55 -6.41 8.77 9.64
CA LEU A 55 -7.29 8.86 8.47
C LEU A 55 -8.23 10.08 8.49
N ARG A 56 -8.43 10.73 9.64
CA ARG A 56 -9.25 11.95 9.78
C ARG A 56 -8.42 13.25 9.79
N SER A 57 -7.13 13.16 9.51
CA SER A 57 -6.25 14.33 9.47
C SER A 57 -6.70 15.33 8.39
N SER A 58 -6.55 16.63 8.65
CA SER A 58 -6.70 17.68 7.64
C SER A 58 -5.65 17.55 6.54
N ASP A 59 -4.44 17.11 6.89
CA ASP A 59 -3.34 16.87 5.96
C ASP A 59 -3.53 15.57 5.17
N ALA A 60 -3.47 15.67 3.84
CA ALA A 60 -3.71 14.55 2.94
C ALA A 60 -2.56 13.53 2.95
N ASP A 61 -1.31 13.96 3.15
CA ASP A 61 -0.18 13.05 3.21
C ASP A 61 -0.22 12.18 4.47
N THR A 62 -0.64 12.76 5.60
CA THR A 62 -0.91 12.02 6.83
C THR A 62 -1.99 10.95 6.62
N ARG A 63 -3.09 11.27 5.91
CA ARG A 63 -4.14 10.27 5.60
C ARG A 63 -3.60 9.15 4.69
N ARG A 64 -2.80 9.50 3.69
CA ARG A 64 -2.13 8.52 2.81
C ARG A 64 -1.17 7.62 3.59
N GLN A 65 -0.35 8.19 4.47
CA GLN A 65 0.59 7.43 5.31
C GLN A 65 -0.13 6.56 6.33
N ALA A 66 -1.28 6.99 6.85
CA ALA A 66 -2.14 6.17 7.69
C ALA A 66 -2.66 4.93 6.94
N LEU A 67 -3.14 5.09 5.69
CA LEU A 67 -3.49 3.95 4.82
C LEU A 67 -2.31 2.99 4.63
N GLN A 68 -1.09 3.53 4.48
CA GLN A 68 0.11 2.70 4.37
C GLN A 68 0.36 1.87 5.63
N ALA A 69 0.29 2.49 6.81
CA ALA A 69 0.44 1.81 8.09
C ALA A 69 -0.61 0.71 8.31
N LEU A 70 -1.86 0.93 7.87
CA LEU A 70 -2.96 -0.03 8.05
C LEU A 70 -2.74 -1.37 7.33
N GLN A 71 -1.85 -1.45 6.33
CA GLN A 71 -1.50 -2.71 5.66
C GLN A 71 -0.73 -3.70 6.56
N ALA A 72 -0.17 -3.24 7.68
CA ALA A 72 0.54 -4.10 8.62
C ALA A 72 -0.38 -4.86 9.60
N PHE A 73 -1.69 -4.65 9.50
CA PHE A 73 -2.69 -5.24 10.38
C PHE A 73 -3.62 -6.20 9.62
N PRO A 74 -4.31 -7.13 10.32
CA PRO A 74 -5.29 -8.01 9.69
C PRO A 74 -6.34 -7.22 8.91
N LEU A 75 -6.59 -7.62 7.66
CA LEU A 75 -7.46 -6.90 6.73
C LEU A 75 -8.90 -6.80 7.27
N GLU A 76 -9.34 -7.82 8.02
CA GLU A 76 -10.66 -7.87 8.64
C GLU A 76 -10.91 -6.67 9.57
N HIS A 77 -9.85 -6.09 10.14
CA HIS A 77 -9.93 -4.95 11.04
C HIS A 77 -9.81 -3.59 10.33
N THR A 78 -9.29 -3.54 9.10
CA THR A 78 -8.95 -2.28 8.41
C THR A 78 -9.74 -2.03 7.14
N ILE A 79 -10.31 -3.07 6.53
CA ILE A 79 -10.93 -3.02 5.20
C ILE A 79 -12.06 -1.98 5.12
N ALA A 80 -12.90 -1.86 6.13
CA ALA A 80 -14.01 -0.91 6.13
C ALA A 80 -13.50 0.54 6.09
N GLN A 81 -12.42 0.85 6.81
CA GLN A 81 -11.81 2.17 6.84
C GLN A 81 -11.09 2.47 5.53
N ILE A 82 -10.32 1.51 4.99
CA ILE A 82 -9.65 1.66 3.70
C ILE A 82 -10.67 1.89 2.58
N TYR A 83 -11.80 1.17 2.62
CA TYR A 83 -12.89 1.34 1.68
C TYR A 83 -13.49 2.75 1.72
N ALA A 84 -13.72 3.31 2.91
CA ALA A 84 -14.23 4.66 3.05
C ALA A 84 -13.30 5.72 2.40
N MET A 85 -11.99 5.48 2.40
CA MET A 85 -11.00 6.38 1.79
C MET A 85 -11.05 6.45 0.26
N LEU A 86 -11.81 5.57 -0.41
CA LEU A 86 -12.10 5.70 -1.85
C LEU A 86 -12.93 6.96 -2.17
N ASN A 87 -13.61 7.54 -1.18
CA ASN A 87 -14.36 8.79 -1.30
C ASN A 87 -13.60 10.02 -0.77
N ASP A 88 -12.30 9.88 -0.46
CA ASP A 88 -11.50 11.03 0.00
C ASP A 88 -11.51 12.15 -1.04
N PRO A 89 -11.61 13.44 -0.65
CA PRO A 89 -11.61 14.54 -1.60
C PRO A 89 -10.30 14.63 -2.40
N VAL A 90 -9.18 14.16 -1.85
CA VAL A 90 -7.86 14.28 -2.46
C VAL A 90 -7.50 12.99 -3.22
N LYS A 91 -7.18 13.16 -4.50
CA LYS A 91 -6.81 12.10 -5.44
C LYS A 91 -5.72 11.15 -4.92
N ILE A 92 -4.67 11.67 -4.31
CA ILE A 92 -3.55 10.84 -3.84
C ILE A 92 -3.98 9.82 -2.76
N VAL A 93 -4.96 10.18 -1.92
CA VAL A 93 -5.48 9.32 -0.87
C VAL A 93 -6.38 8.24 -1.46
N ARG A 94 -7.26 8.60 -2.40
CA ARG A 94 -8.09 7.64 -3.14
C ARG A 94 -7.24 6.61 -3.89
N ILE A 95 -6.18 7.06 -4.56
CA ILE A 95 -5.24 6.18 -5.26
C ILE A 95 -4.59 5.18 -4.31
N GLU A 96 -4.12 5.61 -3.14
CA GLU A 96 -3.52 4.70 -2.16
C GLU A 96 -4.54 3.65 -1.68
N ALA A 97 -5.78 4.07 -1.42
CA ALA A 97 -6.86 3.15 -1.06
C ALA A 97 -7.15 2.12 -2.16
N ALA A 98 -7.24 2.56 -3.43
CA ALA A 98 -7.44 1.66 -4.56
C ALA A 98 -6.27 0.71 -4.77
N ARG A 99 -5.03 1.17 -4.59
CA ARG A 99 -3.83 0.32 -4.65
C ARG A 99 -3.92 -0.82 -3.65
N ILE A 100 -4.33 -0.53 -2.41
CA ILE A 100 -4.47 -1.54 -1.35
C ILE A 100 -5.61 -2.52 -1.67
N LEU A 101 -6.75 -2.01 -2.14
CA LEU A 101 -7.93 -2.82 -2.44
C LEU A 101 -7.85 -3.61 -3.75
N ALA A 102 -6.92 -3.28 -4.65
CA ALA A 102 -6.74 -3.98 -5.92
C ALA A 102 -6.47 -5.48 -5.72
N ALA A 103 -5.75 -5.85 -4.66
CA ALA A 103 -5.41 -7.23 -4.34
C ALA A 103 -6.51 -7.98 -3.55
N VAL A 104 -7.58 -7.29 -3.14
CA VAL A 104 -8.62 -7.85 -2.27
C VAL A 104 -9.71 -8.53 -3.12
N PRO A 105 -10.06 -9.81 -2.85
CA PRO A 105 -11.15 -10.49 -3.54
C PRO A 105 -12.49 -9.75 -3.40
N ARG A 106 -13.16 -9.50 -4.52
CA ARG A 106 -14.39 -8.68 -4.59
C ARG A 106 -15.70 -9.48 -4.49
N GLY A 107 -15.60 -10.76 -4.12
CA GLY A 107 -16.68 -11.74 -4.28
C GLY A 107 -18.00 -11.34 -3.62
N SER A 108 -17.94 -10.82 -2.40
CA SER A 108 -19.12 -10.43 -1.60
C SER A 108 -19.50 -8.95 -1.71
N LEU A 109 -18.83 -8.16 -2.55
CA LEU A 109 -19.09 -6.73 -2.66
C LEU A 109 -20.37 -6.43 -3.47
N GLU A 110 -21.11 -5.42 -3.02
CA GLU A 110 -22.28 -4.90 -3.73
C GLU A 110 -21.89 -4.23 -5.06
N ALA A 111 -22.85 -4.05 -5.97
CA ALA A 111 -22.60 -3.48 -7.29
C ALA A 111 -22.02 -2.07 -7.22
N ALA A 112 -22.63 -1.19 -6.41
CA ALA A 112 -22.13 0.17 -6.19
C ALA A 112 -20.70 0.16 -5.60
N GLN A 113 -20.40 -0.84 -4.77
CA GLN A 113 -19.08 -0.93 -4.16
C GLN A 113 -17.98 -1.30 -5.16
N LYS A 114 -18.31 -2.22 -6.07
CA LYS A 114 -17.45 -2.62 -7.18
C LYS A 114 -17.20 -1.45 -8.13
N GLU A 115 -18.25 -0.72 -8.50
CA GLU A 115 -18.16 0.44 -9.38
C GLU A 115 -17.25 1.54 -8.81
N LEU A 116 -17.37 1.84 -7.51
CA LEU A 116 -16.49 2.81 -6.86
C LEU A 116 -15.02 2.37 -6.90
N ILE A 117 -14.73 1.11 -6.60
CA ILE A 117 -13.36 0.57 -6.68
C ILE A 117 -12.85 0.66 -8.12
N ASP A 118 -13.66 0.28 -9.12
CA ASP A 118 -13.26 0.31 -10.52
C ASP A 118 -12.92 1.73 -10.97
N LYS A 119 -13.77 2.70 -10.64
CA LYS A 119 -13.53 4.12 -10.95
C LYS A 119 -12.21 4.63 -10.37
N VAL A 120 -11.94 4.36 -9.09
CA VAL A 120 -10.71 4.85 -8.44
C VAL A 120 -9.47 4.04 -8.90
N THR A 121 -9.65 2.76 -9.21
CA THR A 121 -8.59 1.93 -9.81
C THR A 121 -8.21 2.45 -11.19
N GLU A 122 -9.17 2.88 -12.00
CA GLU A 122 -8.91 3.54 -13.27
C GLU A 122 -8.18 4.87 -13.05
N GLU A 123 -8.59 5.68 -12.07
CA GLU A 123 -7.88 6.91 -11.70
C GLU A 123 -6.41 6.64 -11.32
N TYR A 124 -6.13 5.55 -10.59
CA TYR A 124 -4.78 5.10 -10.27
C TYR A 124 -4.02 4.67 -11.53
N GLN A 125 -4.61 3.81 -12.36
CA GLN A 125 -4.00 3.33 -13.61
C GLN A 125 -3.62 4.50 -14.52
N GLN A 126 -4.51 5.49 -14.72
CA GLN A 126 -4.22 6.67 -15.54
C GLN A 126 -3.07 7.51 -14.97
N SER A 127 -2.99 7.62 -13.64
CA SER A 127 -1.90 8.36 -12.99
C SER A 127 -0.55 7.68 -13.19
N LEU A 128 -0.52 6.35 -13.23
CA LEU A 128 0.69 5.60 -13.54
C LEU A 128 1.04 5.66 -15.03
N LEU A 129 0.05 5.58 -15.93
CA LEU A 129 0.25 5.68 -17.37
C LEU A 129 0.82 7.05 -17.78
N PHE A 130 0.40 8.12 -17.10
CA PHE A 130 0.96 9.46 -17.30
C PHE A 130 2.47 9.52 -17.01
N ALA A 131 2.98 8.68 -16.10
CA ALA A 131 4.39 8.62 -15.73
C ALA A 131 5.09 7.35 -16.26
N ALA A 132 4.54 6.69 -17.30
CA ALA A 132 4.99 5.37 -17.76
C ALA A 132 6.39 5.35 -18.40
N ASP A 133 7.00 6.51 -18.63
CA ASP A 133 8.41 6.67 -18.99
C ASP A 133 9.35 6.43 -17.80
N ARG A 134 8.83 6.48 -16.56
CA ARG A 134 9.59 6.23 -15.34
C ARG A 134 9.53 4.76 -14.91
N PRO A 135 10.66 4.16 -14.50
CA PRO A 135 10.68 2.78 -14.06
C PRO A 135 9.79 2.52 -12.84
N GLU A 136 9.66 3.48 -11.92
CA GLU A 136 8.81 3.36 -10.74
C GLU A 136 7.32 3.22 -11.10
N ALA A 137 6.88 3.93 -12.14
CA ALA A 137 5.50 3.86 -12.61
C ALA A 137 5.23 2.56 -13.35
N GLN A 138 6.18 2.08 -14.17
CA GLN A 138 6.08 0.79 -14.84
C GLN A 138 6.03 -0.38 -13.86
N LEU A 139 6.86 -0.35 -12.81
CA LEU A 139 6.82 -1.33 -11.72
C LEU A 139 5.44 -1.32 -11.03
N SER A 140 4.92 -0.14 -10.74
CA SER A 140 3.62 0.02 -10.10
C SER A 140 2.46 -0.42 -11.00
N LEU A 141 2.53 -0.19 -12.32
CA LEU A 141 1.57 -0.71 -13.30
C LEU A 141 1.58 -2.24 -13.33
N ALA A 142 2.78 -2.81 -13.35
CA ALA A 142 2.93 -4.26 -13.36
C ALA A 142 2.33 -4.91 -12.11
N GLN A 143 2.55 -4.30 -10.94
CA GLN A 143 1.93 -4.72 -9.69
C GLN A 143 0.40 -4.57 -9.73
N LEU A 144 -0.11 -3.44 -10.18
CA LEU A 144 -1.55 -3.22 -10.34
C LEU A 144 -2.20 -4.27 -11.25
N TYR A 145 -1.60 -4.55 -12.41
CA TYR A 145 -2.13 -5.56 -13.33
C TYR A 145 -2.09 -6.98 -12.74
N ARG A 146 -1.09 -7.30 -11.91
CA ARG A 146 -1.07 -8.57 -11.17
C ARG A 146 -2.24 -8.65 -10.19
N ASP A 147 -2.45 -7.60 -9.41
CA ASP A 147 -3.48 -7.56 -8.37
C ASP A 147 -4.89 -7.64 -8.99
N LEU A 148 -5.06 -7.05 -10.18
CA LEU A 148 -6.29 -7.16 -10.98
C LEU A 148 -6.44 -8.50 -11.74
N GLY A 149 -5.50 -9.44 -11.60
CA GLY A 149 -5.55 -10.73 -12.28
C GLY A 149 -5.34 -10.68 -13.80
N GLN A 150 -4.61 -9.66 -14.29
CA GLN A 150 -4.28 -9.40 -15.69
C GLN A 150 -2.78 -9.70 -16.00
N PRO A 151 -2.33 -10.97 -15.90
CA PRO A 151 -0.91 -11.33 -15.94
C PRO A 151 -0.19 -10.94 -17.24
N ASN A 152 -0.89 -10.94 -18.38
CA ASN A 152 -0.32 -10.53 -19.67
C ASN A 152 0.09 -9.05 -19.68
N LYS A 153 -0.75 -8.17 -19.11
CA LYS A 153 -0.42 -6.74 -19.03
C LYS A 153 0.69 -6.48 -18.01
N ALA A 154 0.71 -7.24 -16.92
CA ALA A 154 1.79 -7.16 -15.93
C ALA A 154 3.15 -7.51 -16.54
N GLU A 155 3.22 -8.59 -17.31
CA GLU A 155 4.45 -9.02 -18.00
C GLU A 155 4.96 -7.98 -18.99
N ALA A 156 4.06 -7.37 -19.78
CA ALA A 156 4.42 -6.29 -20.69
C ALA A 156 4.97 -5.06 -19.95
N ALA A 157 4.35 -4.67 -18.83
CA ALA A 157 4.84 -3.57 -18.00
C ALA A 157 6.21 -3.86 -17.36
N PHE A 158 6.45 -5.11 -16.92
CA PHE A 158 7.76 -5.54 -16.41
C PHE A 158 8.84 -5.55 -17.50
N ALA A 159 8.51 -5.98 -18.72
CA ALA A 159 9.45 -5.98 -19.83
C ALA A 159 9.92 -4.56 -20.20
N GLY A 160 9.06 -3.56 -20.01
CA GLY A 160 9.38 -2.14 -20.22
C GLY A 160 10.49 -1.60 -19.31
N LEU A 161 10.71 -2.21 -18.14
CA LEU A 161 11.72 -1.76 -17.15
C LEU A 161 13.15 -1.97 -17.66
N GLY A 162 13.36 -2.91 -18.59
CA GLY A 162 14.68 -3.26 -19.10
C GLY A 162 15.64 -3.84 -18.05
N PHE A 163 16.79 -4.33 -18.52
CA PHE A 163 17.87 -4.86 -17.69
C PHE A 163 18.69 -3.76 -16.96
N ALA A 164 18.19 -2.52 -16.85
CA ALA A 164 18.96 -1.42 -16.26
C ALA A 164 18.60 -1.13 -14.79
N VAL A 165 17.45 -1.62 -14.31
CA VAL A 165 16.96 -1.30 -12.96
C VAL A 165 17.37 -2.43 -11.99
N PRO A 166 18.02 -2.15 -10.85
CA PRO A 166 18.54 -3.16 -9.92
C PRO A 166 17.43 -3.84 -9.07
N VAL A 167 16.26 -4.11 -9.66
CA VAL A 167 15.11 -4.80 -9.01
C VAL A 167 15.06 -6.30 -9.35
N TYR A 168 16.12 -6.81 -9.98
CA TYR A 168 16.25 -8.17 -10.51
C TYR A 168 15.72 -9.34 -9.66
N PRO A 169 15.98 -9.43 -8.34
CA PRO A 169 15.49 -10.57 -7.58
C PRO A 169 13.95 -10.56 -7.47
N VAL A 170 13.32 -9.38 -7.36
CA VAL A 170 11.86 -9.25 -7.30
C VAL A 170 11.24 -9.48 -8.68
N LEU A 171 11.87 -8.94 -9.73
CA LEU A 171 11.45 -9.13 -11.12
C LEU A 171 11.43 -10.62 -11.50
N LEU A 172 12.47 -11.38 -11.14
CA LEU A 172 12.58 -12.80 -11.45
C LEU A 172 11.53 -13.64 -10.73
N ILE A 173 11.33 -13.41 -9.43
CA ILE A 173 10.28 -14.08 -8.65
C ILE A 173 8.89 -13.77 -9.24
N MET A 174 8.63 -12.52 -9.60
CA MET A 174 7.34 -12.10 -10.15
C MET A 174 7.07 -12.66 -11.56
N LEU A 175 8.07 -12.73 -12.44
CA LEU A 175 7.94 -13.38 -13.75
C LEU A 175 7.60 -14.88 -13.61
N ILE A 176 8.23 -15.57 -12.65
CA ILE A 176 7.94 -16.98 -12.36
C ILE A 176 6.50 -17.17 -11.86
N SER A 177 6.02 -16.34 -10.93
CA SER A 177 4.63 -16.39 -10.45
C SER A 177 3.61 -16.09 -11.57
N CYS A 178 3.93 -15.17 -12.47
CA CYS A 178 3.07 -14.81 -13.60
C CYS A 178 2.97 -15.96 -14.63
N SER A 179 4.09 -16.61 -14.93
CA SER A 179 4.18 -17.78 -15.82
C SER A 179 3.39 -18.98 -15.27
N ASN A 180 3.47 -19.24 -13.96
CA ASN A 180 2.72 -20.32 -13.32
C ASN A 180 1.20 -20.08 -13.30
N SER A 181 0.75 -18.83 -13.14
CA SER A 181 -0.68 -18.49 -13.20
C SER A 181 -1.31 -18.79 -14.58
N LYS A 182 -0.57 -18.56 -15.68
CA LYS A 182 -1.04 -18.90 -17.04
C LYS A 182 -1.21 -20.41 -17.25
N LYS A 183 -0.37 -21.24 -16.61
CA LYS A 183 -0.47 -22.70 -16.71
C LYS A 183 -1.70 -23.26 -15.97
N ASN A 184 -2.11 -22.62 -14.87
CA ASN A 184 -3.22 -23.09 -14.03
C ASN A 184 -4.63 -22.75 -14.56
N LYS A 185 -4.75 -21.87 -15.58
CA LYS A 185 -6.02 -21.50 -16.24
C LYS A 185 -6.28 -22.26 -17.55
N ARG A 186 -5.47 -23.27 -17.87
CA ARG A 186 -5.57 -24.08 -19.12
C ARG A 186 -6.27 -25.44 -18.93
N PHE A 187 -7.04 -25.61 -17.86
CA PHE A 187 -7.89 -26.79 -17.61
C PHE A 187 -9.34 -26.35 -17.44
#